data_AF-A0A7L4KGZ6-F1
#
_entry.id   AF-A0A7L4KGZ6-F1
#
_cell.length_a   1.000
_cell.length_b   1.000
_cell.length_c   1.000
_cell.angle_alpha   90.00
_cell.angle_beta   90.00
_cell.angle_gamma   90.00
#
_symmetry.space_group_name_H-M   'P 1'
#
loop_
_entity.id
_entity.type
_entity.pdbx_description
1 polymer ?
#
loop_
_entity_poly.entity_id
_entity_poly.type
_entity_poly.pdbx_seq_one_letter_code
_entity_poly.pdbx_strand_id
1 'polypeptide(L)'
;QAVLVPNAADVEAPEYSATELLVLLYMEPDPRCSRCFRASLPMHGRYHRPAEDSEEASVVLKSPEVLLCCCDNLLSTECWTPAEVEAPCSGKPNSPCQWYSTMHKSVPEELILQVPVGLRQHSSVVCVLTLLATGLCSSLILAAVCKHGHFS
;
A
#
# COMPACT_ATOMS: atom_id res chain seq x y z
N GLN A 1 -5.80 15.04 -10.82
CA GLN A 1 -4.95 14.21 -9.95
C GLN A 1 -4.42 13.04 -10.74
N ALA A 2 -3.09 12.88 -10.82
CA ALA A 2 -2.45 11.72 -11.46
C ALA A 2 -1.51 11.07 -10.45
N VAL A 3 -1.53 9.74 -10.40
CA VAL A 3 -0.70 8.93 -9.50
C VAL A 3 0.10 7.99 -10.36
N LEU A 4 1.43 8.07 -10.30
CA LEU A 4 2.29 7.07 -10.94
C LEU A 4 2.53 5.97 -9.90
N VAL A 5 1.97 4.79 -10.15
CA VAL A 5 2.20 3.59 -9.34
C VAL A 5 3.11 2.64 -10.13
N PRO A 6 4.12 2.03 -9.49
CA PRO A 6 4.97 1.03 -10.14
C PRO A 6 4.15 -0.13 -10.73
N ASN A 7 4.65 -0.72 -11.82
CA ASN A 7 3.92 -1.75 -12.56
C ASN A 7 3.68 -3.07 -11.79
N ALA A 8 4.43 -3.32 -10.71
CA ALA A 8 4.27 -4.53 -9.90
C ALA A 8 4.43 -4.20 -8.41
N ALA A 9 3.37 -4.42 -7.65
CA ALA A 9 3.37 -4.36 -6.20
C ALA A 9 2.70 -5.64 -5.68
N ASP A 10 3.38 -6.38 -4.81
CA ASP A 10 2.77 -7.52 -4.12
C ASP A 10 1.85 -6.97 -3.03
N VAL A 11 0.55 -7.00 -3.32
CA VAL A 11 -0.50 -6.49 -2.42
C VAL A 11 -0.81 -7.43 -1.25
N GLU A 12 -0.22 -8.63 -1.22
CA GLU A 12 -0.43 -9.64 -0.18
C GLU A 12 0.78 -9.76 0.78
N ALA A 13 1.94 -9.21 0.41
CA ALA A 13 3.14 -9.25 1.25
C ALA A 13 3.03 -8.30 2.45
N PRO A 14 3.32 -8.75 3.68
CA PRO A 14 3.40 -7.86 4.84
C PRO A 14 4.60 -6.91 4.76
N GLU A 15 4.53 -5.78 5.46
CA GLU A 15 5.53 -4.68 5.46
C GLU A 15 6.99 -5.18 5.51
N TYR A 16 7.33 -6.06 6.46
CA TYR A 16 8.69 -6.59 6.62
C TYR A 16 9.21 -7.47 5.46
N SER A 17 8.35 -7.81 4.51
CA SER A 17 8.68 -8.64 3.33
C SER A 17 8.32 -7.95 2.01
N ALA A 18 7.62 -6.82 2.06
CA ALA A 18 7.24 -6.07 0.89
C ALA A 18 8.45 -5.30 0.34
N THR A 19 8.49 -5.15 -0.98
CA THR A 19 9.45 -4.23 -1.62
C THR A 19 8.94 -2.80 -1.43
N GLU A 20 9.86 -1.86 -1.20
CA GLU A 20 9.49 -0.44 -1.07
C GLU A 20 8.74 0.04 -2.31
N LEU A 21 7.57 0.65 -2.10
CA LEU A 21 6.71 1.17 -3.15
C LEU A 21 6.87 2.69 -3.24
N LEU A 22 7.46 3.18 -4.33
CA LEU A 22 7.55 4.61 -4.61
C LEU A 22 6.31 5.06 -5.39
N VAL A 23 5.55 6.00 -4.84
CA VAL A 23 4.36 6.58 -5.49
C VAL A 23 4.59 8.06 -5.72
N LEU A 24 4.37 8.51 -6.96
CA LEU A 24 4.50 9.92 -7.32
C LEU A 24 3.12 10.56 -7.45
N LEU A 25 2.93 11.69 -6.75
CA LEU A 25 1.67 12.43 -6.68
C LEU A 25 1.85 13.84 -7.23
N TYR A 26 1.01 14.21 -8.20
CA TYR A 26 0.92 15.60 -8.62
C TYR A 26 -0.04 16.36 -7.71
N MET A 27 0.45 17.41 -7.08
CA MET A 27 -0.35 18.26 -6.19
C MET A 27 -1.24 19.20 -7.00
N GLU A 28 -2.43 19.49 -6.45
CA GLU A 28 -3.39 20.43 -7.03
C GLU A 28 -3.40 21.75 -6.25
N PRO A 29 -3.57 22.92 -6.90
CA PRO A 29 -3.69 24.19 -6.21
C PRO A 29 -4.92 24.20 -5.29
N ASP A 30 -4.78 24.72 -4.06
CA ASP A 30 -5.91 24.88 -3.15
C ASP A 30 -6.80 26.06 -3.61
N PRO A 31 -8.11 25.86 -3.85
CA PRO A 31 -9.00 26.94 -4.29
C PRO A 31 -9.13 28.08 -3.28
N ARG A 32 -8.80 27.86 -1.99
CA ARG A 32 -8.92 28.84 -0.90
C ARG A 32 -7.61 29.58 -0.63
N CYS A 33 -6.49 29.14 -1.19
CA CYS A 33 -5.17 29.72 -0.93
C CYS A 33 -4.31 29.69 -2.20
N SER A 34 -3.95 30.88 -2.70
CA SER A 34 -3.21 31.06 -3.97
C SER A 34 -1.79 30.49 -4.00
N ARG A 35 -1.23 30.12 -2.85
CA ARG A 35 0.12 29.55 -2.71
C ARG A 35 0.13 28.20 -1.96
N CYS A 36 -1.04 27.59 -1.81
CA CYS A 36 -1.15 26.30 -1.17
C CYS A 36 -1.44 25.24 -2.22
N PHE A 37 -0.84 24.07 -2.04
CA PHE A 37 -1.05 22.90 -2.88
C PHE A 37 -1.45 21.73 -1.98
N ARG A 38 -2.35 20.89 -2.48
CA ARG A 38 -2.83 19.72 -1.74
C ARG A 38 -2.75 18.48 -2.62
N ALA A 39 -2.38 17.37 -2.00
CA ALA A 39 -2.55 16.03 -2.55
C ALA A 39 -3.21 15.14 -1.49
N SER A 40 -3.90 14.10 -1.96
CA SER A 40 -4.45 13.05 -1.12
C SER A 40 -4.10 11.71 -1.73
N LEU A 41 -3.63 10.76 -0.92
CA LEU A 41 -3.43 9.39 -1.35
C LEU A 41 -4.38 8.51 -0.51
N PRO A 42 -5.47 7.99 -1.10
CA PRO A 42 -6.30 7.03 -0.39
C PRO A 42 -5.51 5.74 -0.20
N MET A 43 -5.39 5.31 1.05
CA MET A 43 -4.72 4.08 1.44
C MET A 43 -5.75 3.10 1.99
N HIS A 44 -5.72 1.87 1.49
CA HIS A 44 -6.57 0.80 1.97
C HIS A 44 -5.68 -0.30 2.57
N GLY A 45 -5.77 -0.49 3.89
CA GLY A 45 -5.10 -1.60 4.56
C GLY A 45 -5.87 -2.89 4.30
N ARG A 46 -5.18 -3.91 3.77
CA ARG A 46 -5.71 -5.28 3.69
C ARG A 46 -5.20 -6.09 4.87
N TYR A 47 -5.86 -7.22 5.14
CA TYR A 47 -5.46 -8.14 6.19
C TYR A 47 -4.03 -8.61 5.98
N HIS A 48 -3.17 -8.33 6.95
CA HIS A 48 -1.80 -8.82 6.97
C HIS A 48 -1.74 -10.29 7.38
N ARG A 49 -0.62 -10.94 7.04
CA ARG A 49 -0.28 -12.28 7.52
C ARG A 49 -0.34 -12.33 9.06
N PRO A 50 -0.78 -13.46 9.66
CA PRO A 50 -0.79 -13.60 11.11
C PRO A 50 0.57 -13.32 11.75
N ALA A 51 0.58 -12.59 12.86
CA ALA A 51 1.77 -12.32 13.67
C ALA A 51 1.94 -13.38 14.77
N GLU A 52 3.15 -13.52 15.31
CA GLU A 52 3.45 -14.49 16.36
C GLU A 52 2.78 -14.13 17.69
N ASP A 53 2.98 -12.88 18.15
CA ASP A 53 2.69 -12.48 19.54
C ASP A 53 1.72 -11.29 19.67
N SER A 54 1.21 -10.75 18.57
CA SER A 54 0.35 -9.55 18.57
C SER A 54 -0.86 -9.73 17.68
N GLU A 55 -1.99 -9.16 18.10
CA GLU A 55 -3.22 -9.04 17.28
C GLU A 55 -3.21 -7.76 16.43
N GLU A 56 -2.18 -6.93 16.57
CA GLU A 56 -1.99 -5.69 15.81
C GLU A 56 -0.57 -5.61 15.24
N ALA A 57 -0.46 -5.15 14.00
CA ALA A 57 0.80 -4.84 13.34
C ALA A 57 0.87 -3.33 13.09
N SER A 58 1.96 -2.70 13.55
CA SER A 58 2.24 -1.30 13.30
C SER A 58 2.92 -1.13 11.94
N VAL A 59 2.36 -0.27 11.10
CA VAL A 59 2.93 0.11 9.80
C VAL A 59 3.32 1.58 9.87
N VAL A 60 4.61 1.86 9.69
CA VAL A 60 5.15 3.22 9.74
C VAL A 60 5.08 3.83 8.34
N LEU A 61 4.33 4.93 8.19
CA LEU A 61 4.34 5.72 6.97
C LEU A 61 5.41 6.80 7.08
N LYS A 62 6.49 6.63 6.30
CA LYS A 62 7.59 7.59 6.21
C LYS A 62 7.05 8.95 5.74
N SER A 63 7.67 10.03 6.22
CA SER A 63 7.37 11.36 5.70
C SER A 63 7.65 11.43 4.19
N PRO A 64 6.75 12.01 3.39
CA PRO A 64 6.93 12.10 1.95
C PRO A 64 8.04 13.07 1.60
N GLU A 65 8.81 12.76 0.55
CA GLU A 65 9.70 13.75 -0.06
C GLU A 65 8.91 14.66 -0.99
N VAL A 66 9.14 15.97 -0.90
CA VAL A 66 8.49 16.95 -1.78
C VAL A 66 9.49 17.34 -2.88
N LEU A 67 9.06 17.15 -4.12
CA LEU A 67 9.84 17.49 -5.30
C LEU A 67 9.22 18.67 -6.05
N LEU A 68 10.08 19.54 -6.57
CA LEU A 68 9.70 20.66 -7.43
C LEU A 68 10.30 20.46 -8.82
N CYS A 69 9.51 20.70 -9.87
CA CYS A 69 10.04 20.79 -11.22
C CYS A 69 10.39 22.24 -11.56
N CYS A 70 11.62 22.46 -12.00
CA CYS A 70 12.06 23.75 -12.54
C CYS A 70 11.88 23.81 -14.06
N CYS A 71 10.74 23.30 -14.51
CA CYS A 71 10.33 23.14 -15.91
C CYS A 71 10.28 24.48 -16.66
N ASP A 72 9.95 25.56 -15.95
CA ASP A 72 9.82 26.91 -16.46
C ASP A 72 10.77 27.84 -15.69
N ASN A 73 11.44 28.75 -16.40
CA ASN A 73 12.48 29.68 -15.90
C ASN A 73 12.03 30.61 -14.74
N LEU A 74 10.79 30.50 -14.27
CA LEU A 74 10.20 31.30 -13.19
C LEU A 74 10.71 30.90 -11.79
N LEU A 75 11.17 29.66 -11.61
CA LEU A 75 11.64 29.15 -10.31
C LEU A 75 13.18 29.01 -10.23
N SER A 76 13.91 29.50 -11.24
CA SER A 76 15.32 29.22 -11.49
C SER A 76 16.30 29.63 -10.38
N THR A 77 15.91 30.44 -9.40
CA THR A 77 16.81 30.92 -8.33
C THR A 77 16.72 30.12 -7.03
N GLU A 78 15.77 29.19 -6.87
CA GLU A 78 15.54 28.44 -5.62
C GLU A 78 15.61 26.91 -5.79
N CYS A 79 16.01 26.41 -6.96
CA CYS A 79 16.14 24.97 -7.21
C CYS A 79 17.43 24.44 -6.59
N TRP A 80 17.30 23.66 -5.51
CA TRP A 80 18.41 23.07 -4.76
C TRP A 80 19.00 21.84 -5.47
N THR A 81 19.49 20.84 -4.73
CA THR A 81 20.12 19.63 -5.29
C THR A 81 19.16 18.84 -6.20
N PRO A 82 19.61 18.41 -7.38
CA PRO A 82 18.80 17.59 -8.28
C PRO A 82 18.45 16.26 -7.60
N ALA A 83 17.17 15.88 -7.69
CA ALA A 83 16.67 14.58 -7.24
C ALA A 83 16.79 13.56 -8.38
N GLU A 84 17.24 12.36 -8.07
CA GLU A 84 17.45 11.26 -9.03
C GLU A 84 16.12 10.52 -9.31
N VAL A 85 15.11 11.26 -9.79
CA VAL A 85 13.75 10.71 -10.06
C VAL A 85 13.38 10.94 -11.52
N GLU A 86 13.18 9.86 -12.26
CA GLU A 86 12.65 9.89 -13.63
C GLU A 86 11.12 9.95 -13.60
N ALA A 87 10.56 11.17 -13.58
CA ALA A 87 9.11 11.38 -13.65
C ALA A 87 8.72 12.33 -14.81
N PRO A 88 7.59 12.09 -15.49
CA PRO A 88 7.16 12.90 -16.61
C PRO A 88 6.74 14.30 -16.16
N CYS A 89 6.88 15.28 -17.05
CA CYS A 89 6.43 16.64 -16.78
C CYS A 89 4.91 16.74 -16.90
N SER A 90 4.29 17.66 -16.15
CA SER A 90 2.88 18.01 -16.35
C SER A 90 2.66 18.44 -17.81
N GLY A 91 1.83 17.71 -18.54
CA GLY A 91 1.49 18.00 -19.94
C GLY A 91 2.51 17.56 -21.01
N LYS A 92 3.65 16.95 -20.65
CA LYS A 92 4.61 16.37 -21.62
C LYS A 92 4.94 14.92 -21.25
N PRO A 93 4.21 13.93 -21.81
CA PRO A 93 4.40 12.52 -21.46
C PRO A 93 5.72 11.92 -21.99
N ASN A 94 6.33 12.53 -23.01
CA ASN A 94 7.45 11.93 -23.76
C ASN A 94 8.85 12.43 -23.35
N SER A 95 8.95 13.34 -22.36
CA SER A 95 10.24 13.86 -21.90
C SER A 95 10.28 13.88 -20.37
N PRO A 96 11.28 13.25 -19.74
CA PRO A 96 11.46 13.35 -18.30
C PRO A 96 11.84 14.78 -17.91
N CYS A 97 11.35 15.22 -16.75
CA CYS A 97 11.71 16.50 -16.19
C CYS A 97 12.83 16.35 -15.16
N GLN A 98 13.62 17.41 -14.97
CA GLN A 98 14.59 17.47 -13.89
C GLN A 98 13.89 17.94 -12.61
N TRP A 99 13.83 17.04 -11.64
CA TRP A 99 13.18 17.27 -10.35
C TRP A 99 14.21 17.65 -9.29
N TYR A 100 13.80 18.46 -8.32
CA TYR A 100 14.65 18.97 -7.25
C TYR A 100 13.99 18.74 -5.91
N SER A 101 14.76 18.27 -4.94
CA SER A 101 14.29 18.09 -3.57
C SER A 101 14.18 19.43 -2.86
N THR A 102 13.10 19.64 -2.11
CA THR A 102 12.90 20.87 -1.33
C THR A 102 12.72 20.54 0.15
N MET A 103 13.23 21.43 1.00
CA MET A 103 12.98 21.38 2.43
C MET A 103 11.51 21.72 2.66
N HIS A 104 10.76 20.78 3.24
CA HIS A 104 9.41 21.04 3.72
C HIS A 104 9.37 20.85 5.23
N LYS A 105 8.46 21.57 5.90
CA LYS A 105 8.15 21.28 7.29
C LYS A 105 7.35 19.98 7.33
N SER A 106 8.00 18.86 7.61
CA SER A 106 7.32 17.61 7.87
C SER A 106 6.50 17.72 9.15
N VAL A 107 5.39 16.99 9.20
CA VAL A 107 4.74 16.72 10.47
C VAL A 107 5.76 15.89 11.27
N PRO A 108 6.15 16.33 12.48
CA PRO A 108 7.27 15.72 13.21
C PRO A 108 6.98 14.29 13.69
N GLU A 109 5.75 13.80 13.53
CA GLU A 109 5.33 12.48 13.95
C GLU A 109 5.18 11.57 12.71
N GLU A 110 5.97 10.50 12.66
CA GLU A 110 5.75 9.43 11.69
C GLU A 110 4.33 8.89 11.89
N LEU A 111 3.57 8.76 10.81
CA LEU A 111 2.20 8.29 10.91
C LEU A 111 2.23 6.76 11.08
N ILE A 112 1.91 6.30 12.28
CA ILE A 112 1.82 4.87 12.59
C ILE A 112 0.38 4.41 12.37
N LEU A 113 0.19 3.50 11.42
CA LEU A 113 -1.09 2.83 11.21
C LEU A 113 -1.10 1.49 11.96
N GLN A 114 -2.10 1.27 12.82
CA GLN A 114 -2.33 -0.04 13.43
C GLN A 114 -3.26 -0.86 12.54
N VAL A 115 -2.80 -2.04 12.13
CA VAL A 115 -3.55 -2.97 11.27
C VAL A 115 -3.83 -4.25 12.06
N PRO A 116 -5.08 -4.69 12.18
CA PRO A 116 -5.40 -5.93 12.89
C PRO A 116 -4.88 -7.15 12.13
N VAL A 117 -4.29 -8.09 12.86
CA VAL A 117 -3.72 -9.33 12.35
C VAL A 117 -4.17 -10.53 13.18
N GLY A 118 -4.21 -11.71 12.55
CA GLY A 118 -4.45 -12.95 13.28
C GLY A 118 -3.24 -13.39 14.10
N LEU A 119 -3.45 -14.22 15.11
CA LEU A 119 -2.37 -14.89 15.84
C LEU A 119 -1.96 -16.19 15.15
N ARG A 120 -0.67 -16.36 14.92
CA ARG A 120 -0.13 -17.56 14.26
C ARG A 120 -0.33 -18.82 15.10
N GLN A 121 -0.36 -18.69 16.43
CA GLN A 121 -0.64 -19.79 17.35
C GLN A 121 -2.00 -20.45 17.09
N HIS A 122 -3.00 -19.69 16.64
CA HIS A 122 -4.32 -20.21 16.32
C HIS A 122 -4.35 -21.00 15.00
N SER A 123 -3.34 -20.87 14.14
CA SER A 123 -3.30 -21.53 12.84
C SER A 123 -3.42 -23.05 12.96
N SER A 124 -2.65 -23.67 13.86
CA SER A 124 -2.68 -25.13 14.06
C SER A 124 -4.06 -25.61 14.53
N VAL A 125 -4.62 -24.94 15.53
CA VAL A 125 -5.94 -25.27 16.09
C VAL A 125 -7.03 -25.13 15.03
N VAL A 126 -7.04 -24.01 14.30
CA VAL A 126 -8.01 -23.77 13.21
C VAL A 126 -7.88 -24.83 12.13
N CYS A 127 -6.65 -25.18 11.70
CA CYS A 127 -6.42 -26.21 10.69
C CYS A 127 -6.94 -27.58 11.14
N VAL A 128 -6.61 -28.01 12.36
CA VAL A 128 -7.06 -29.31 12.88
C VAL A 128 -8.59 -29.37 13.00
N LEU A 129 -9.21 -28.33 13.57
CA LEU A 129 -10.68 -28.28 13.70
C LEU A 129 -11.37 -28.27 12.33
N THR A 130 -10.83 -27.53 11.36
CA THR A 130 -11.37 -27.47 10.00
C THR A 130 -11.27 -28.82 9.32
N LEU A 131 -10.13 -29.52 9.45
CA LEU A 131 -9.94 -30.86 8.88
C LEU A 131 -10.89 -31.89 9.50
N LEU A 132 -11.06 -31.87 10.83
CA LEU A 132 -11.99 -32.75 11.53
C LEU A 132 -13.43 -32.50 11.09
N ALA A 133 -13.87 -31.23 11.08
CA ALA A 133 -15.21 -30.86 10.65
C ALA A 133 -15.45 -31.27 9.19
N THR A 134 -14.50 -30.99 8.31
CA THR A 134 -14.59 -31.35 6.88
C THR A 134 -14.64 -32.86 6.69
N GLY A 135 -13.81 -33.62 7.40
CA GLY A 135 -13.79 -35.08 7.35
C GLY A 135 -15.11 -35.70 7.83
N LEU A 136 -15.66 -35.19 8.93
CA LEU A 136 -16.96 -35.62 9.46
C LEU A 136 -18.09 -35.30 8.48
N CYS A 137 -18.19 -34.06 8.00
CA CYS A 137 -19.20 -33.64 7.04
C CYS A 137 -19.13 -34.48 5.75
N SER A 138 -17.93 -34.67 5.22
CA SER A 138 -17.71 -35.47 4.00
C SER A 138 -18.11 -36.93 4.21
N SER A 139 -17.80 -37.51 5.36
CA SER A 139 -18.17 -38.89 5.70
C SER A 139 -19.68 -39.07 5.82
N LEU A 140 -20.38 -38.10 6.43
CA LEU A 140 -21.84 -38.12 6.53
C LEU A 140 -22.50 -38.00 5.15
N ILE A 141 -21.99 -37.10 4.30
CA ILE A 141 -22.47 -36.96 2.92
C ILE A 141 -22.23 -38.27 2.15
N LEU A 142 -21.03 -38.85 2.24
CA LEU A 142 -20.71 -40.10 1.55
C LEU A 142 -21.58 -41.25 2.04
N ALA A 143 -21.80 -41.37 3.34
CA ALA A 143 -22.68 -42.39 3.91
C ALA A 143 -24.13 -42.21 3.42
N ALA A 144 -24.61 -40.97 3.33
CA ALA A 144 -25.94 -40.67 2.80
C ALA A 144 -26.06 -41.07 1.32
N VAL A 145 -25.04 -40.76 0.51
CA VAL A 145 -24.97 -41.14 -0.92
C VAL A 145 -24.90 -42.66 -1.08
N CYS A 146 -24.05 -43.36 -0.32
CA CYS A 146 -23.99 -44.82 -0.39
C CYS A 146 -25.30 -45.50 0.02
N LYS A 147 -26.04 -44.92 0.97
CA LYS A 147 -27.29 -45.49 1.47
C LYS A 147 -28.51 -45.19 0.59
N HIS A 148 -28.57 -44.02 -0.05
CA HIS A 148 -29.76 -43.55 -0.77
C HIS A 148 -29.49 -43.26 -2.26
N GLY A 149 -28.25 -43.35 -2.71
CA GLY A 149 -27.88 -43.13 -4.10
C GLY A 149 -28.32 -44.30 -4.97
N HIS A 150 -29.22 -44.03 -5.90
CA HIS A 150 -29.47 -44.91 -7.03
C HIS A 150 -28.33 -44.70 -8.03
N PHE A 151 -27.31 -45.56 -7.96
CA PHE A 151 -26.31 -45.65 -9.02
C PHE A 151 -26.97 -46.36 -10.20
N SER A 152 -27.31 -45.61 -11.25
CA SER A 152 -27.84 -46.13 -12.51
C SER A 152 -26.73 -46.63 -13.42
#